data_AF-T2JJU0-F1
#
_entry.id   AF-T2JJU0-F1
#
_cell.length_a   1.000
_cell.length_b   1.000
_cell.length_c   1.000
_cell.angle_alpha   90.00
_cell.angle_beta   90.00
_cell.angle_gamma   90.00
#
_symmetry.space_group_name_H-M   'P 1'
#
loop_
_entity.id
_entity.type
_entity.pdbx_description
1 polymer ?
#
loop_
_entity_poly.entity_id
_entity_poly.type
_entity_poly.pdbx_seq_one_letter_code
_entity_poly.pdbx_strand_id
1 'polypeptide(L)'
;MLKLNFQQLDLPVEIIPLYGSVELGPITGMSEAIVDLVSTGRTLKENGLVEVDTLFQSTARLIAHPLSYRLNLDHLNDLSEQIKNSVSKS
;
A
#
# COMPACT_ATOMS: atom_id res chain seq x y z
N MET A 1 8.15 -8.86 -2.39
CA MET A 1 6.71 -9.19 -2.53
C MET A 1 6.28 -9.12 -4.00
N LEU A 2 6.40 -7.96 -4.67
CA LEU A 2 6.04 -7.81 -6.08
C LEU A 2 6.72 -8.82 -7.01
N LYS A 3 8.04 -8.95 -6.93
CA LYS A 3 8.80 -9.92 -7.74
C LYS A 3 8.31 -11.37 -7.56
N LEU A 4 7.98 -11.76 -6.33
CA LEU A 4 7.47 -13.11 -6.05
C LEU A 4 6.07 -13.33 -6.63
N ASN A 5 5.20 -12.31 -6.56
CA ASN A 5 3.85 -12.38 -7.12
C ASN A 5 3.89 -12.59 -8.64
N PHE A 6 4.68 -11.80 -9.37
CA PHE A 6 4.81 -11.98 -10.83
C PHE A 6 5.52 -13.28 -11.23
N GLN A 7 6.47 -13.76 -10.41
CA GLN A 7 7.07 -15.09 -10.60
C GLN A 7 6.04 -16.22 -10.45
N GLN A 8 5.08 -16.10 -9.53
CA GLN A 8 4.01 -17.09 -9.37
C GLN A 8 3.03 -17.10 -10.55
N LEU A 9 2.90 -15.98 -11.25
CA LEU A 9 2.06 -15.81 -12.44
C LEU A 9 2.78 -16.21 -13.75
N ASP A 10 4.03 -16.67 -13.68
CA ASP A 10 4.91 -16.97 -14.83
C ASP A 10 5.00 -15.79 -15.83
N LEU A 11 4.92 -14.56 -15.30
CA LEU A 11 4.97 -13.34 -16.10
C LEU A 11 6.41 -12.79 -16.09
N PRO A 12 7.11 -12.74 -17.24
CA PRO A 12 8.43 -12.14 -17.30
C PRO A 12 8.31 -10.62 -17.15
N VAL A 13 8.78 -10.10 -16.02
CA VAL A 13 8.73 -8.66 -15.72
C VAL A 13 10.11 -8.10 -15.36
N GLU A 14 10.40 -6.90 -15.85
CA GLU A 14 11.49 -6.07 -15.36
C GLU A 14 10.91 -5.02 -14.41
N ILE A 15 11.42 -4.97 -13.17
CA ILE A 15 10.95 -4.00 -12.17
C ILE A 15 11.87 -2.78 -12.19
N ILE A 16 11.32 -1.64 -12.60
CA ILE A 16 12.01 -0.35 -12.60
C ILE A 16 11.51 0.46 -11.39
N PRO A 17 12.33 0.68 -10.35
CA PRO A 17 11.93 1.49 -9.21
C PRO A 17 11.87 2.97 -9.61
N LEU A 18 10.71 3.59 -9.40
CA LEU A 18 10.49 5.02 -9.61
C LEU A 18 10.32 5.72 -8.26
N TYR A 19 10.91 6.90 -8.13
CA TYR A 19 10.78 7.75 -6.94
C TYR A 19 10.07 9.04 -7.34
N GLY A 20 8.84 9.24 -6.85
CA GLY A 20 7.99 10.37 -7.23
C GLY A 20 6.80 9.95 -8.09
N SER A 21 6.35 10.82 -9.00
CA SER A 21 5.18 10.61 -9.87
C SER A 21 5.35 9.38 -10.77
N VAL A 22 4.85 8.25 -10.30
CA VAL A 22 4.93 6.95 -10.97
C VAL A 22 4.14 6.94 -12.28
N GLU A 23 3.11 7.77 -12.40
CA GLU A 23 2.26 7.92 -13.58
C GLU A 23 3.04 8.39 -14.82
N LEU A 24 4.21 9.00 -14.62
CA LEU A 24 5.11 9.38 -15.72
C LEU A 24 5.72 8.17 -16.43
N GLY A 25 5.82 7.01 -15.77
CA GLY A 25 6.41 5.79 -16.36
C GLY A 25 5.72 5.41 -17.68
N PRO A 26 4.39 5.18 -17.68
CA PRO A 26 3.63 4.92 -18.90
C PRO A 26 3.61 6.11 -19.87
N ILE A 27 3.46 7.34 -19.37
CA ILE A 27 3.33 8.54 -20.23
C ILE A 27 4.59 8.78 -21.06
N THR A 28 5.77 8.49 -20.50
CA THR A 28 7.07 8.68 -21.16
C THR A 28 7.55 7.42 -21.91
N GLY A 29 6.80 6.32 -21.83
CA GLY A 29 7.15 5.03 -22.45
C GLY A 29 8.25 4.25 -21.72
N MET A 30 8.57 4.61 -20.47
CA MET A 30 9.55 3.89 -19.64
C MET A 30 9.01 2.56 -19.10
N SER A 31 7.70 2.40 -19.00
CA SER A 31 7.05 1.19 -18.49
C SER A 31 5.70 0.98 -19.14
N GLU A 32 5.29 -0.26 -19.37
CA GLU A 32 3.95 -0.58 -19.90
C GLU A 32 2.85 -0.46 -18.83
N ALA A 33 3.21 -0.66 -17.57
CA ALA A 33 2.31 -0.59 -16.43
C ALA A 33 3.04 -0.10 -15.18
N ILE A 34 2.26 0.39 -14.21
CA ILE A 34 2.76 0.75 -12.88
C ILE A 34 2.07 -0.09 -11.81
N VAL A 35 2.74 -0.25 -10.68
CA VAL A 35 2.12 -0.75 -9.46
C VAL A 35 2.18 0.36 -8.43
N ASP A 36 1.00 0.79 -7.98
CA ASP A 36 0.86 1.89 -7.03
C ASP A 36 -0.22 1.59 -5.98
N LEU A 37 -0.15 2.29 -4.84
CA LEU A 37 -1.16 2.21 -3.79
C LEU A 37 -2.31 3.17 -4.10
N VAL A 38 -3.47 2.62 -4.45
CA VAL A 38 -4.66 3.40 -4.83
C VAL A 38 -5.83 3.14 -3.89
N SER A 39 -6.76 4.11 -3.80
CA SER A 39 -7.99 4.00 -3.00
C SER A 39 -9.24 4.02 -3.89
N THR A 40 -9.64 5.18 -4.41
CA THR A 40 -10.84 5.32 -5.27
C THR A 40 -10.53 5.26 -6.77
N GLY A 41 -9.25 5.10 -7.13
CA GLY A 41 -8.77 5.15 -8.51
C GLY A 41 -8.87 6.53 -9.18
N ARG A 42 -9.22 7.59 -8.44
CA ARG A 42 -9.39 8.95 -9.00
C ARG A 42 -8.10 9.46 -9.66
N THR A 43 -6.96 9.36 -8.96
CA THR A 43 -5.65 9.81 -9.47
C THR A 43 -5.25 9.07 -10.74
N LEU A 44 -5.55 7.77 -10.85
CA LEU A 44 -5.29 7.01 -12.07
C LEU A 44 -6.08 7.60 -13.24
N LYS A 45 -7.39 7.81 -13.07
CA LYS A 45 -8.26 8.38 -14.11
C LYS A 45 -7.81 9.76 -14.56
N GLU A 46 -7.41 10.62 -13.62
CA GLU A 46 -6.90 11.97 -13.93
C GLU A 46 -5.62 11.93 -14.78
N ASN A 47 -4.83 10.85 -14.69
CA ASN A 47 -3.64 10.61 -15.50
C ASN A 47 -3.90 9.70 -16.72
N GLY A 48 -5.16 9.41 -17.05
CA GLY A 48 -5.51 8.56 -18.19
C GLY A 48 -5.16 7.07 -17.98
N LEU A 49 -4.93 6.65 -16.74
CA LEU A 49 -4.62 5.28 -16.36
C LEU A 49 -5.89 4.54 -15.91
N VAL A 50 -5.87 3.22 -16.08
CA VAL A 50 -6.93 2.32 -15.65
C VAL A 50 -6.37 1.25 -14.72
N GLU A 51 -7.13 0.88 -13.70
CA GLU A 51 -6.77 -0.25 -12.83
C GLU A 51 -6.97 -1.57 -13.61
N VAL A 52 -5.90 -2.38 -13.68
CA VAL A 52 -5.91 -3.65 -14.42
C VAL A 52 -6.19 -4.82 -13.48
N ASP A 53 -5.56 -4.83 -12.31
CA ASP A 53 -5.71 -5.87 -11.31
C ASP A 53 -5.32 -5.34 -9.92
N THR A 54 -5.87 -5.95 -8.87
CA THR A 54 -5.50 -5.65 -7.48
C THR A 54 -4.53 -6.72 -6.97
N LEU A 55 -3.24 -6.40 -6.90
CA LEU A 55 -2.23 -7.34 -6.44
C LEU A 55 -2.31 -7.63 -4.93
N PHE A 56 -2.58 -6.60 -4.12
CA PHE A 56 -2.62 -6.70 -2.66
C PHE A 56 -3.65 -5.74 -2.06
N GLN A 57 -4.24 -6.15 -0.94
CA GLN A 57 -5.04 -5.28 -0.09
C GLN A 57 -4.20 -4.71 1.04
N SER A 58 -4.29 -3.39 1.24
CA SER A 58 -3.57 -2.69 2.31
C SER A 58 -4.52 -2.24 3.41
N THR A 59 -3.99 -2.22 4.62
CA THR A 59 -4.71 -1.76 5.82
C THR A 59 -3.74 -1.00 6.71
N ALA A 60 -4.22 0.04 7.38
CA ALA A 60 -3.45 0.65 8.46
C ALA A 60 -3.27 -0.35 9.62
N ARG A 61 -2.09 -0.33 10.24
CA ARG A 61 -1.75 -1.15 11.42
C ARG A 61 -1.22 -0.25 12.51
N LEU A 62 -1.71 -0.43 13.73
CA LEU A 62 -1.11 0.18 14.93
C LEU A 62 0.10 -0.65 15.34
N ILE A 63 1.29 -0.06 15.30
CA ILE A 63 2.55 -0.73 15.61
C ILE A 63 3.20 -0.01 16.80
N ALA A 64 3.58 -0.77 17.82
CA ALA A 64 4.28 -0.25 18.99
C ALA A 64 5.67 -0.87 19.11
N HIS A 65 6.65 -0.07 19.52
CA HIS A 65 7.97 -0.59 19.82
C HIS A 65 7.89 -1.51 21.07
N PRO A 66 8.47 -2.74 21.04
CA PRO A 66 8.26 -3.73 22.11
C PRO A 66 8.67 -3.25 23.51
N LEU A 67 9.74 -2.46 23.62
CA LEU A 67 10.17 -1.92 24.92
C LEU A 67 9.19 -0.86 25.43
N SER A 68 8.73 0.03 24.56
CA SER A 68 7.77 1.07 24.93
C SER A 68 6.44 0.46 25.35
N TYR A 69 6.03 -0.62 24.69
CA TYR A 69 4.84 -1.40 25.07
C TYR A 69 4.96 -1.99 26.48
N ARG A 70 6.10 -2.56 26.84
CA ARG A 70 6.31 -3.14 28.18
C ARG A 70 6.43 -2.10 29.29
N LEU A 71 7.07 -0.96 29.01
CA LEU A 71 7.30 0.09 30.01
C LEU A 71 6.06 0.96 30.25
N ASN A 72 5.13 1.02 29.30
CA ASN A 72 3.93 1.86 29.37
C ASN A 72 2.68 1.09 28.95
N LEU A 73 2.51 -0.11 29.52
CA LEU A 73 1.52 -1.09 29.09
C LEU A 73 0.08 -0.55 29.24
N ASP A 74 -0.24 0.03 30.40
CA ASP A 74 -1.60 0.48 30.72
C ASP A 74 -2.05 1.58 29.75
N HIS A 75 -1.24 2.62 29.57
CA HIS A 75 -1.58 3.71 28.64
C HIS A 75 -1.69 3.26 27.18
N LEU A 76 -0.81 2.36 26.73
CA LEU A 76 -0.85 1.86 25.35
C LEU A 76 -2.01 0.89 25.11
N ASN A 77 -2.44 0.15 26.13
CA ASN A 77 -3.65 -0.65 26.07
C ASN A 77 -4.89 0.24 25.99
N ASP A 78 -4.99 1.28 26.82
CA ASP A 78 -6.09 2.25 26.77
C ASP A 78 -6.19 2.90 25.38
N LEU A 79 -5.06 3.34 24.82
CA LEU A 79 -5.00 3.92 23.48
C LEU A 79 -5.44 2.90 22.41
N SER A 80 -4.98 1.64 22.54
CA SER A 80 -5.38 0.57 21.62
C SER A 80 -6.88 0.34 21.66
N GLU A 81 -7.50 0.32 22.84
CA GLU A 81 -8.94 0.17 23.00
C GLU A 81 -9.72 1.36 22.43
N GLN A 82 -9.27 2.59 22.66
CA GLN A 82 -9.90 3.78 22.09
C GLN A 82 -9.90 3.76 20.55
N ILE A 83 -8.77 3.36 19.95
CA ILE A 83 -8.65 3.21 18.49
C ILE A 83 -9.59 2.11 18.00
N LYS A 84 -9.60 0.94 18.64
CA LYS A 84 -10.50 -0.17 18.28
C LYS A 84 -11.97 0.27 18.32
N ASN A 85 -12.39 0.91 19.41
CA ASN A 85 -13.76 1.37 19.59
C ASN A 85 -14.19 2.43 18.57
N SER A 86 -13.26 3.27 18.10
CA SER A 86 -13.53 4.28 17.08
C SER A 86 -13.69 3.65 15.69
N VAL A 87 -12.88 2.65 15.37
CA VAL A 87 -12.95 1.92 14.09
C VAL A 87 -14.19 1.04 14.01
N SER A 88 -14.61 0.37 15.10
CA SER A 88 -15.80 -0.49 15.11
C SER A 88 -17.14 0.25 15.02
N LYS A 89 -17.13 1.58 15.15
CA LYS A 89 -18.34 2.43 15.04
C LYS A 89 -18.50 3.07 13.65
N SER A 90 -17.52 2.90 12.76
CA SER A 90 -17.53 3.39 11.37
C SER A 90 -17.92 2.27 10.41
#